data_AF-A0A1Q3HC69-F1
#
_entry.id   AF-A0A1Q3HC69-F1
#
_cell.length_a   1.000
_cell.length_b   1.000
_cell.length_c   1.000
_cell.angle_alpha   90.00
_cell.angle_beta   90.00
_cell.angle_gamma   90.00
#
_symmetry.space_group_name_H-M   'P 1'
#
loop_
_entity.id
_entity.type
_entity.pdbx_description
1 polymer ?
#
loop_
_entity_poly.entity_id
_entity_poly.type
_entity_poly.pdbx_seq_one_letter_code
_entity_poly.pdbx_strand_id
1 'polypeptide(L)'
;MLAWHYPRMSFQLTTEKDVERLRQAALLLEAENRRLVARVVELTRKLMSAQGKDAEELQLRLQELERQLAQRTGELFGRSSEKRPQREQDEGNKPEPPTHGHGPRAQPTLPTLEVEHTLEEPDKQCPKCGGALAQMKGCYEEAEEVDVVE
;
A
#
# COMPACT_ATOMS: atom_id res chain seq x y z
N MET A 1 -34.73 -9.75 -16.85
CA MET A 1 -34.58 -9.28 -15.45
C MET A 1 -33.64 -10.24 -14.74
N LEU A 2 -32.36 -9.88 -14.55
CA LEU A 2 -31.45 -10.68 -13.74
C LEU A 2 -31.64 -10.28 -12.28
N ALA A 3 -32.21 -11.19 -11.49
CA ALA A 3 -32.33 -11.02 -10.05
C ALA A 3 -30.93 -11.13 -9.43
N TRP A 4 -30.36 -9.99 -9.04
CA TRP A 4 -29.13 -9.96 -8.24
C TRP A 4 -29.50 -10.47 -6.84
N HIS A 5 -29.18 -11.73 -6.58
CA HIS A 5 -29.35 -12.31 -5.25
C HIS A 5 -28.22 -11.77 -4.37
N TYR A 6 -28.40 -10.55 -3.85
CA TYR A 6 -27.50 -10.03 -2.83
C TYR A 6 -27.61 -10.94 -1.59
N PRO A 7 -26.48 -11.41 -1.03
CA PRO A 7 -26.51 -12.06 0.26
C PRO A 7 -27.17 -11.07 1.23
N ARG A 8 -28.30 -11.49 1.78
CA ARG A 8 -29.15 -10.64 2.61
C ARG A 8 -28.41 -10.40 3.92
N MET A 9 -27.71 -9.27 4.02
CA MET A 9 -27.18 -8.82 5.29
C MET A 9 -28.36 -8.70 6.26
N SER A 10 -28.25 -9.33 7.43
CA SER A 10 -29.34 -9.38 8.43
C SER A 10 -29.59 -8.04 9.12
N PHE A 11 -28.80 -7.01 8.79
CA PHE A 11 -28.83 -5.67 9.36
C PHE A 11 -28.58 -4.61 8.28
N GLN A 12 -29.00 -3.37 8.56
CA GLN A 12 -28.86 -2.23 7.66
C GLN A 12 -27.52 -1.52 7.90
N LEU A 13 -26.61 -1.56 6.93
CA LEU A 13 -25.29 -0.91 7.02
C LEU A 13 -25.36 0.60 7.25
N THR A 14 -26.44 1.26 6.85
CA THR A 14 -26.62 2.71 6.98
C THR A 14 -26.89 3.16 8.42
N THR A 15 -27.34 2.26 9.29
CA THR A 15 -27.75 2.58 10.67
C THR A 15 -26.99 1.77 11.72
N GLU A 16 -26.28 0.72 11.31
CA GLU A 16 -25.49 -0.14 12.19
C GLU A 16 -24.26 0.60 12.76
N LYS A 17 -24.04 0.45 14.07
CA LYS A 17 -22.93 1.10 14.81
C LYS A 17 -21.97 0.11 15.45
N ASP A 18 -22.35 -1.18 15.49
CA ASP A 18 -21.50 -2.24 15.99
C ASP A 18 -20.31 -2.47 15.05
N VAL A 19 -19.11 -2.18 15.56
CA VAL A 19 -17.85 -2.25 14.79
C VAL A 19 -17.59 -3.67 14.27
N GLU A 20 -17.91 -4.71 15.04
CA GLU A 20 -17.64 -6.08 14.65
C GLU A 20 -18.57 -6.53 13.52
N ARG A 21 -19.83 -6.08 13.52
CA ARG A 21 -20.77 -6.33 12.43
C ARG A 21 -20.35 -5.62 11.15
N LEU A 22 -19.91 -4.37 11.25
CA LEU A 22 -19.39 -3.61 10.11
C LEU A 22 -18.12 -4.27 9.53
N ARG A 23 -17.24 -4.81 10.38
CA ARG A 23 -16.05 -5.55 9.96
C ARG A 23 -16.40 -6.82 9.19
N GLN A 24 -17.35 -7.60 9.70
CA GLN A 24 -17.85 -8.80 9.01
C GLN A 24 -18.47 -8.45 7.65
N ALA A 25 -19.24 -7.36 7.59
CA ALA A 25 -19.79 -6.86 6.34
C ALA A 25 -18.71 -6.46 5.33
N ALA A 26 -17.68 -5.74 5.79
CA ALA A 26 -16.58 -5.31 4.94
C ALA A 26 -15.82 -6.50 4.34
N LEU A 27 -15.52 -7.52 5.14
CA LEU A 27 -14.85 -8.74 4.66
C LEU A 27 -15.70 -9.51 3.64
N LEU A 28 -17.01 -9.60 3.87
CA LEU A 28 -17.94 -10.24 2.94
C LEU A 28 -18.04 -9.47 1.62
N LEU A 29 -18.10 -8.14 1.69
CA LEU A 29 -18.10 -7.27 0.50
C LEU A 29 -16.77 -7.37 -0.26
N GLU A 30 -15.64 -7.45 0.44
CA GLU A 30 -14.33 -7.63 -0.20
C GLU A 30 -14.25 -8.97 -0.95
N ALA A 31 -14.70 -10.06 -0.30
CA ALA A 31 -14.72 -11.39 -0.93
C ALA A 31 -15.63 -11.41 -2.18
N GLU A 32 -16.81 -10.79 -2.11
CA GLU A 32 -17.72 -10.73 -3.25
C GLU A 32 -17.19 -9.81 -4.36
N ASN A 33 -16.54 -8.69 -4.02
CA ASN A 33 -15.86 -7.84 -4.99
C ASN A 33 -14.76 -8.61 -5.72
N ARG A 34 -13.91 -9.36 -5.02
CA ARG A 34 -12.89 -10.21 -5.64
C ARG A 34 -13.51 -11.24 -6.59
N ARG A 35 -14.61 -11.87 -6.17
CA ARG A 35 -15.35 -12.85 -6.99
C ARG A 35 -15.94 -12.22 -8.25
N LEU A 36 -16.59 -11.06 -8.11
CA LEU A 36 -17.21 -10.34 -9.23
C LEU A 36 -16.16 -9.84 -10.21
N VAL A 37 -15.03 -9.31 -9.74
CA VAL A 37 -13.91 -8.90 -10.59
C VAL A 37 -13.38 -10.08 -11.40
N ALA A 38 -13.13 -11.22 -10.75
CA ALA A 38 -12.69 -12.43 -11.45
C ALA A 38 -13.69 -12.87 -12.53
N ARG A 39 -14.99 -12.81 -12.22
CA ARG A 39 -16.06 -13.16 -13.16
C ARG A 39 -16.16 -12.19 -14.34
N VAL A 40 -15.98 -10.88 -14.10
CA VAL A 40 -15.95 -9.87 -15.15
C VAL A 40 -14.78 -10.12 -16.09
N VAL A 41 -13.57 -10.38 -15.56
CA VAL A 41 -12.39 -10.70 -16.40
C VAL A 41 -12.63 -11.94 -17.25
N GLU A 42 -13.18 -13.01 -16.66
CA GLU A 42 -13.50 -14.24 -17.38
C GLU A 42 -14.51 -14.00 -18.51
N LEU A 43 -15.62 -13.30 -18.22
CA LEU A 43 -16.66 -13.01 -19.21
C LEU A 43 -16.15 -12.07 -20.30
N THR A 44 -15.31 -11.11 -19.96
CA THR A 44 -14.65 -10.23 -20.93
C THR A 44 -13.76 -11.05 -21.87
N ARG A 45 -12.95 -11.98 -21.35
CA ARG A 45 -12.14 -12.89 -22.21
C ARG A 45 -13.01 -13.76 -23.11
N LYS A 46 -14.14 -14.26 -22.61
CA LYS A 46 -15.08 -15.04 -23.42
C LYS A 46 -15.72 -14.18 -24.51
N LEU A 47 -16.13 -12.96 -24.20
CA LEU A 47 -16.63 -12.00 -25.17
C LEU A 47 -15.57 -11.64 -26.21
N MET A 48 -14.30 -11.48 -25.80
CA MET A 48 -13.17 -11.27 -26.71
C MET A 48 -13.06 -12.40 -27.74
N SER A 49 -13.04 -13.65 -27.26
CA SER A 49 -12.94 -14.82 -28.13
C SER A 49 -14.16 -14.97 -29.05
N ALA A 50 -15.35 -14.59 -28.57
CA ALA A 50 -16.61 -14.79 -29.30
C ALA A 50 -16.94 -13.66 -30.28
N GLN A 51 -16.51 -12.42 -29.99
CA GLN A 51 -16.81 -11.24 -30.81
C GLN A 51 -15.68 -10.90 -31.79
N GLY A 52 -14.49 -11.51 -31.66
CA GLY A 52 -13.35 -11.23 -32.54
C GLY A 52 -12.90 -9.77 -32.52
N LYS A 53 -13.24 -9.02 -31.45
CA LYS A 53 -12.99 -7.59 -31.35
C LYS A 53 -11.55 -7.29 -30.96
N ASP A 54 -11.00 -6.28 -31.62
CA ASP A 54 -9.62 -5.82 -31.48
C ASP A 54 -9.31 -5.45 -30.02
N ALA A 55 -8.16 -5.91 -29.54
CA ALA A 55 -7.67 -5.68 -28.18
C ALA A 55 -7.66 -4.19 -27.76
N GLU A 56 -7.58 -3.29 -28.74
CA GLU A 56 -7.58 -1.83 -28.56
C GLU A 56 -8.92 -1.28 -28.04
N GLU A 57 -10.06 -1.74 -28.57
CA GLU A 57 -11.38 -1.28 -28.13
C GLU A 57 -11.63 -1.65 -26.65
N LEU A 58 -11.07 -2.78 -26.21
CA LEU A 58 -11.15 -3.21 -24.82
C LEU A 58 -10.15 -2.55 -23.90
N GLN A 59 -8.95 -2.22 -24.36
CA GLN A 59 -8.04 -1.39 -23.57
C GLN A 59 -8.68 -0.03 -23.27
N LEU A 60 -9.35 0.57 -24.25
CA LEU A 60 -10.12 1.80 -24.04
C LEU A 60 -11.27 1.60 -23.05
N ARG A 61 -11.99 0.48 -23.14
CA ARG A 61 -13.09 0.17 -22.21
C ARG A 61 -12.60 -0.09 -20.78
N LEU A 62 -11.45 -0.76 -20.62
CA LEU A 62 -10.82 -1.02 -19.33
C LEU A 62 -10.34 0.28 -18.69
N GLN A 63 -9.65 1.14 -19.45
CA GLN A 63 -9.22 2.46 -18.96
C GLN A 63 -10.41 3.31 -18.50
N GLU A 64 -11.52 3.27 -19.23
CA GLU A 64 -12.74 3.99 -18.84
C GLU A 64 -13.33 3.45 -17.53
N LEU A 65 -13.34 2.12 -17.34
CA LEU A 65 -13.79 1.50 -16.09
C LEU A 65 -12.87 1.83 -14.92
N GLU A 66 -11.55 1.79 -15.12
CA GLU A 66 -10.56 2.19 -14.11
C GLU A 66 -10.76 3.65 -13.68
N ARG A 67 -11.01 4.55 -14.64
CA ARG A 67 -11.32 5.96 -14.37
C ARG A 67 -12.57 6.12 -13.52
N GLN A 68 -13.64 5.40 -13.84
CA GLN A 68 -14.90 5.45 -13.07
C GLN A 68 -14.71 4.90 -11.65
N LEU A 69 -13.91 3.84 -11.49
CA LEU A 69 -13.57 3.31 -10.17
C LEU A 69 -12.74 4.31 -9.35
N ALA A 70 -11.75 4.95 -9.96
CA ALA A 70 -10.93 5.95 -9.29
C ALA A 70 -11.78 7.15 -8.82
N GLN A 71 -12.70 7.63 -9.66
CA GLN A 71 -13.64 8.69 -9.29
C GLN A 71 -14.51 8.30 -8.10
N ARG A 72 -15.19 7.14 -8.16
CA ARG A 72 -16.01 6.62 -7.06
C ARG A 72 -15.22 6.45 -5.77
N THR A 73 -14.00 5.94 -5.86
CA THR A 73 -13.10 5.75 -4.72
C THR A 73 -12.71 7.10 -4.12
N GLY A 74 -12.40 8.10 -4.96
CA GLY A 74 -12.13 9.47 -4.51
C GLY A 74 -13.34 10.15 -3.86
N GLU A 75 -14.55 9.93 -4.37
CA GLU A 75 -15.78 10.46 -3.76
C GLU A 75 -16.03 9.86 -2.37
N LEU A 76 -15.82 8.56 -2.20
CA LEU A 76 -16.07 7.85 -0.96
C LEU A 76 -14.98 8.05 0.09
N PHE A 77 -13.71 8.01 -0.32
CA PHE A 77 -12.57 8.01 0.59
C PHE A 77 -11.72 9.29 0.54
N GLY A 78 -11.89 10.13 -0.47
CA GLY A 78 -11.11 11.36 -0.65
C GLY A 78 -11.40 12.44 0.40
N ARG A 79 -12.63 12.48 0.96
CA ARG A 79 -12.99 13.41 2.05
C ARG A 79 -12.41 13.01 3.42
N SER A 80 -12.01 11.75 3.58
CA SER A 80 -11.37 11.22 4.80
C SER A 80 -9.85 11.04 4.65
N SER A 81 -9.28 11.51 3.53
CA SER A 81 -7.84 11.48 3.32
C SER A 81 -7.20 12.63 4.11
N GLU A 82 -6.40 12.30 5.12
CA GLU A 82 -5.54 13.24 5.85
C GLU A 82 -4.44 13.88 4.96
N LYS A 83 -4.41 13.55 3.66
CA LYS A 83 -3.52 14.19 2.70
C LYS A 83 -3.87 15.67 2.60
N ARG A 84 -2.97 16.49 3.16
CA ARG A 84 -2.98 17.95 3.06
C ARG A 84 -3.17 18.37 1.59
N PRO A 85 -4.09 19.30 1.28
CA PRO A 85 -4.14 19.86 -0.07
C PRO A 85 -2.77 20.47 -0.36
N GLN A 86 -2.18 20.07 -1.48
CA GLN A 86 -0.98 20.70 -1.98
C GLN A 86 -1.36 22.14 -2.28
N ARG A 87 -0.84 23.09 -1.49
CA ARG A 87 -1.10 24.52 -1.68
C ARG A 87 -0.71 24.85 -3.13
N GLU A 88 -1.70 25.20 -3.94
CA GLU A 88 -1.47 25.97 -5.15
C GLU A 88 -0.72 27.23 -4.71
N GLN A 89 0.41 27.51 -5.34
CA GLN A 89 1.23 28.67 -5.03
C GLN A 89 0.48 29.91 -5.53
N ASP A 90 -0.46 30.40 -4.72
CA ASP A 90 -1.00 31.74 -4.87
C ASP A 90 0.13 32.73 -4.63
N GLU A 91 0.43 33.53 -5.64
CA GLU A 91 1.35 34.66 -5.58
C GLU A 91 0.78 35.74 -4.66
N GLY A 92 0.97 35.54 -3.35
CA GLY A 92 0.49 36.42 -2.30
C GLY A 92 1.16 36.10 -0.97
N ASN A 93 2.48 35.89 -0.99
CA ASN A 93 3.23 35.40 0.16
C ASN A 93 3.48 36.52 1.18
N LYS A 94 2.56 36.70 2.13
CA LYS A 94 2.94 37.19 3.46
C LYS A 94 3.46 35.97 4.22
N PRO A 95 4.74 35.91 4.63
CA PRO A 95 5.29 34.69 5.22
C PRO A 95 4.56 34.39 6.53
N GLU A 96 3.82 33.27 6.56
CA GLU A 96 3.42 32.64 7.81
C GLU A 96 4.71 32.31 8.60
N PRO A 97 4.76 32.57 9.91
CA PRO A 97 5.92 32.19 10.70
C PRO A 97 6.12 30.67 10.59
N PRO A 98 7.37 30.20 10.41
CA PRO A 98 7.63 28.77 10.31
C PRO A 98 7.10 28.09 11.57
N THR A 99 6.19 27.14 11.39
CA THR A 99 5.78 26.27 12.48
C THR A 99 6.97 25.37 12.79
N HIS A 100 7.59 25.60 13.94
CA HIS A 100 8.64 24.74 14.45
C HIS A 100 8.03 23.40 14.81
N GLY A 101 8.00 22.46 13.85
CA GLY A 101 7.94 21.06 14.20
C GLY A 101 9.12 20.75 15.12
N HIS A 102 8.89 19.97 16.18
CA HIS A 102 10.00 19.41 16.95
C HIS A 102 10.70 18.40 16.05
N GLY A 103 11.69 18.85 15.28
CA GLY A 103 12.66 17.96 14.67
C GLY A 103 13.39 17.17 15.75
N PRO A 104 14.11 16.09 15.38
CA PRO A 104 14.96 15.36 16.31
C PRO A 104 15.80 16.35 17.12
N ARG A 105 15.61 16.37 18.44
CA ARG A 105 16.34 17.27 19.32
C ARG A 105 17.80 16.83 19.30
N ALA A 106 18.72 17.74 19.00
CA ALA A 106 20.15 17.45 19.06
C ALA A 106 20.52 16.87 20.44
N GLN A 107 21.23 15.74 20.44
CA GLN A 107 21.74 15.06 21.63
C GLN A 107 23.27 15.17 21.68
N PRO A 108 23.82 16.36 22.00
CA PRO A 108 25.27 16.60 21.94
C PRO A 108 26.08 15.76 22.96
N THR A 109 25.41 15.16 23.94
CA THR A 109 26.01 14.31 24.97
C THR A 109 25.88 12.82 24.68
N LEU A 110 25.24 12.40 23.57
CA LEU A 110 25.15 11.00 23.20
C LEU A 110 26.53 10.53 22.70
N PRO A 111 27.16 9.51 23.32
CA PRO A 111 28.44 8.98 22.85
C PRO A 111 28.27 8.24 21.52
N THR A 112 29.17 8.50 20.57
CA THR A 112 29.27 7.75 19.32
C THR A 112 30.35 6.68 19.46
N LEU A 113 30.02 5.43 19.16
CA LEU A 113 30.92 4.28 19.22
C LEU A 113 30.96 3.59 17.86
N GLU A 114 32.15 3.40 17.32
CA GLU A 114 32.37 2.60 16.11
C GLU A 114 32.46 1.12 16.49
N VAL A 115 31.56 0.30 15.95
CA VAL A 115 31.51 -1.15 16.20
C VAL A 115 31.60 -1.90 14.88
N GLU A 116 32.65 -2.71 14.73
CA GLU A 116 32.82 -3.57 13.55
C GLU A 116 32.07 -4.91 13.76
N HIS A 117 31.01 -5.12 12.98
CA HIS A 117 30.32 -6.41 12.95
C HIS A 117 30.91 -7.30 11.87
N THR A 118 31.55 -8.40 12.29
CA THR A 118 32.06 -9.42 11.37
C THR A 118 31.23 -10.70 11.48
N LEU A 119 31.16 -11.45 10.37
CA LEU A 119 30.47 -12.75 10.35
C LEU A 119 31.10 -13.70 11.36
N GLU A 120 30.27 -14.50 12.03
CA GLU A 120 30.74 -15.57 12.91
C GLU A 120 31.39 -16.70 12.11
N GLU A 121 32.18 -17.56 12.76
CA GLU A 121 32.83 -18.72 12.11
C GLU A 121 31.89 -19.66 11.31
N PRO A 122 30.64 -19.98 11.75
CA PRO A 122 29.72 -20.77 10.93
C PRO A 122 29.28 -20.04 9.65
N ASP A 123 29.15 -18.71 9.70
CA ASP A 123 28.67 -17.90 8.57
C ASP A 123 29.75 -17.64 7.52
N LYS A 124 31.01 -17.96 7.82
CA LYS A 124 32.13 -17.95 6.86
C LYS A 124 32.18 -19.19 5.97
N GLN A 125 31.16 -20.05 6.02
CA GLN A 125 31.09 -21.28 5.22
C GLN A 125 29.83 -21.30 4.35
N CYS A 126 29.98 -21.73 3.10
CA CYS A 126 28.85 -21.86 2.20
C CYS A 126 27.90 -22.99 2.69
N PRO A 127 26.62 -22.71 3.01
CA PRO A 127 25.71 -23.73 3.53
C PRO A 127 25.35 -24.82 2.51
N LYS A 128 25.66 -24.61 1.21
CA LYS A 128 25.34 -25.55 0.13
C LYS A 128 26.48 -26.51 -0.20
N CYS A 129 27.73 -26.06 -0.14
CA CYS A 129 28.89 -26.88 -0.53
C CYS A 129 29.96 -27.01 0.55
N GLY A 130 29.85 -26.30 1.68
CA GLY A 130 30.82 -26.31 2.78
C GLY A 130 32.14 -25.60 2.49
N GLY A 131 32.27 -24.93 1.33
CA GLY A 131 33.47 -24.16 1.00
C GLY A 131 33.61 -22.90 1.85
N ALA A 132 34.85 -22.53 2.16
CA ALA A 132 35.16 -21.28 2.87
C ALA A 132 34.80 -20.06 2.00
N LEU A 133 34.09 -19.10 2.60
CA LEU A 133 33.75 -17.82 1.98
C LEU A 133 34.83 -16.80 2.33
N ALA A 134 35.62 -16.41 1.32
CA ALA A 134 36.66 -15.39 1.50
C ALA A 134 36.05 -13.98 1.48
N GLN A 135 36.61 -13.08 2.29
CA GLN A 135 36.20 -11.68 2.32
C GLN A 135 36.42 -11.02 0.94
N MET A 136 35.39 -10.34 0.45
CA MET A 136 35.49 -9.48 -0.73
C MET A 136 35.93 -8.09 -0.29
N LYS A 137 37.12 -7.66 -0.72
CA LYS A 137 37.69 -6.36 -0.33
C LYS A 137 36.80 -5.21 -0.81
N GLY A 138 36.46 -4.29 0.10
CA GLY A 138 35.67 -3.09 -0.20
C GLY A 138 34.16 -3.33 -0.27
N CYS A 139 33.67 -4.52 0.08
CA CYS A 139 32.24 -4.81 0.18
C CYS A 139 31.83 -4.87 1.66
N TYR A 140 31.33 -3.76 2.18
CA TYR A 140 30.78 -3.66 3.53
C TYR A 140 29.59 -2.68 3.52
N GLU A 141 28.77 -2.75 4.56
CA GLU A 141 27.68 -1.79 4.80
C GLU A 141 27.96 -1.05 6.11
N GLU A 142 27.74 0.25 6.12
CA GLU A 142 27.84 1.12 7.30
C GLU A 142 26.43 1.61 7.66
N ALA A 143 26.08 1.57 8.94
CA ALA A 143 24.80 2.06 9.45
C ALA A 143 24.98 2.70 10.84
N GLU A 144 24.13 3.68 11.14
CA GLU A 144 24.05 4.29 12.47
C GLU A 144 22.95 3.58 13.29
N GLU A 145 23.28 3.13 14.50
CA GLU A 145 22.36 2.47 15.43
C GLU A 145 22.29 3.25 16.76
N VAL A 146 21.12 3.28 17.39
CA VAL A 146 20.89 3.96 18.67
C VAL A 146 20.35 2.95 19.68
N ASP A 147 21.19 2.56 20.62
CA ASP A 147 20.85 1.63 21.69
C ASP A 147 20.40 2.33 22.98
N VAL A 148 19.56 1.63 23.76
CA VAL A 148 19.13 2.04 25.10
C VAL A 148 19.82 1.13 26.12
N VAL A 149 20.60 1.72 27.02
CA VAL A 149 21.24 0.98 28.13
C VAL A 149 20.26 0.92 29.30
N GLU A 150 19.88 -0.28 29.74
CA GLU A 150 19.02 -0.52 30.93
C GLU A 150 19.81 -0.44 32.26
#